data_AF-A0A972WPA8-F1
#
_entry.id   AF-A0A972WPA8-F1
#
_cell.length_a   1.000
_cell.length_b   1.000
_cell.length_c   1.000
_cell.angle_alpha   90.00
_cell.angle_beta   90.00
_cell.angle_gamma   90.00
#
_symmetry.space_group_name_H-M   'P 1'
#
loop_
_entity.id
_entity.type
_entity.pdbx_description
1 polymer ?
#
loop_
_entity_poly.entity_id
_entity_poly.type
_entity_poly.pdbx_seq_one_letter_code
_entity_poly.pdbx_strand_id
1 'polypeptide(L)'
;MPIYLPIAEMSVDVLLILGMGGMIGFLSGLFGVGGGFLMTPLLIFIGVPAAVAVGTEANQIVASSVSGVIAHWRRGNVDFKMGGVLLVGGFLGSSIGVWAFAALRTHGQIDLAIKLLYVVFLGTIGALMLSESLRAILRSRRKLPPRGKLHQHTWLHGLPLKMRFRRSKLYISAFLPLGIGFFVGILAALMGVGGGFIMVPAMIYLLGMPTSVVVGTSLFQIIFVTANVTLLQAINTQTVDVVLAILLLIGAVIGAQIGTRFSGRLKGEQLRGLLALMVMIVCIKLGFDLVVTPQDVFSIVPAIGH
;
A
#
# COMPACT_ATOMS: atom_id res chain seq x y z
N MET A 1 17.59 12.99 -19.27
CA MET A 1 17.55 12.27 -20.57
C MET A 1 16.16 11.66 -20.68
N PRO A 2 15.33 12.10 -21.65
CA PRO A 2 13.97 11.58 -21.78
C PRO A 2 13.98 10.15 -22.31
N ILE A 3 13.15 9.28 -21.72
CA ILE A 3 12.87 7.93 -22.20
C ILE A 3 11.38 7.83 -22.53
N TYR A 4 11.05 7.13 -23.60
CA TYR A 4 9.68 6.90 -24.01
C TYR A 4 9.08 5.71 -23.25
N LEU A 5 7.91 5.92 -22.66
CA LEU A 5 7.13 4.88 -21.99
C LEU A 5 6.15 4.27 -23.00
N PRO A 6 6.34 3.00 -23.42
CA PRO A 6 5.58 2.41 -24.52
C PRO A 6 4.08 2.22 -24.21
N ILE A 7 3.70 2.05 -22.94
CA ILE A 7 2.28 1.83 -22.57
C ILE A 7 1.64 3.12 -22.08
N ALA A 8 2.41 4.01 -21.45
CA ALA A 8 1.91 5.34 -21.07
C ALA A 8 1.93 6.34 -22.25
N GLU A 9 2.51 5.97 -23.39
CA GLU A 9 2.66 6.77 -24.61
C GLU A 9 3.26 8.17 -24.40
N MET A 10 4.11 8.32 -23.38
CA MET A 10 4.67 9.61 -22.98
C MET A 10 6.18 9.54 -22.74
N SER A 11 6.85 10.67 -22.94
CA SER A 11 8.28 10.82 -22.64
C SER A 11 8.48 11.37 -21.24
N VAL A 12 9.29 10.68 -20.42
CA VAL A 12 9.58 11.08 -19.04
C VAL A 12 11.09 11.10 -18.81
N ASP A 13 11.58 11.99 -17.95
CA ASP A 13 12.99 12.00 -17.59
C ASP A 13 13.35 10.79 -16.70
N VAL A 14 14.38 10.04 -17.11
CA VAL A 14 14.87 8.86 -16.38
C VAL A 14 15.26 9.19 -14.94
N LEU A 15 15.91 10.34 -14.72
CA LEU A 15 16.37 10.74 -13.39
C LEU A 15 15.21 11.06 -12.47
N LEU A 16 14.12 11.61 -13.01
CA LEU A 16 12.90 11.87 -12.26
C LEU A 16 12.25 10.56 -11.81
N ILE A 17 12.09 9.58 -12.70
CA ILE A 17 11.51 8.27 -12.35
C ILE A 17 12.38 7.56 -11.31
N LEU A 18 13.70 7.54 -11.52
CA LEU A 18 14.64 6.87 -10.62
C LEU A 18 14.68 7.58 -9.25
N GLY A 19 14.61 8.91 -9.24
CA GLY A 19 14.50 9.72 -8.04
C GLY A 19 13.20 9.49 -7.28
N MET A 20 12.06 9.41 -7.97
CA MET A 20 10.76 9.08 -7.38
C MET A 20 10.75 7.65 -6.81
N GLY A 21 11.23 6.68 -7.58
CA GLY A 21 11.43 5.30 -7.12
C GLY A 21 12.30 5.26 -5.87
N GLY A 22 13.42 5.98 -5.87
CA GLY A 22 14.33 6.14 -4.73
C GLY A 22 13.68 6.75 -3.50
N MET A 23 12.97 7.86 -3.67
CA MET A 23 12.26 8.54 -2.58
C MET A 23 11.17 7.64 -1.98
N ILE A 24 10.33 7.04 -2.81
CA ILE A 24 9.26 6.14 -2.36
C ILE A 24 9.83 4.86 -1.76
N GLY A 25 10.88 4.30 -2.33
CA GLY A 25 11.62 3.19 -1.74
C GLY A 25 12.14 3.53 -0.35
N PHE A 26 12.76 4.71 -0.19
CA PHE A 26 13.25 5.20 1.09
C PHE A 26 12.13 5.32 2.11
N LEU A 27 11.01 5.95 1.76
CA LEU A 27 9.84 6.06 2.62
C LEU A 27 9.25 4.69 2.96
N SER A 28 9.14 3.79 1.97
CA SER A 28 8.71 2.40 2.14
C SER A 28 9.58 1.67 3.17
N GLY A 29 10.90 1.79 3.05
CA GLY A 29 11.86 1.19 3.98
C GLY A 29 11.85 1.84 5.37
N LEU A 30 11.57 3.14 5.44
CA LEU A 30 11.49 3.90 6.68
C LEU A 30 10.27 3.50 7.51
N PHE A 31 9.10 3.37 6.87
CA PHE A 31 7.83 3.07 7.55
C PHE A 31 7.50 1.58 7.59
N GLY A 32 8.04 0.77 6.66
CA GLY A 32 7.70 -0.64 6.52
C GLY A 32 6.31 -0.89 5.94
N VAL A 33 5.76 0.08 5.21
CA VAL A 33 4.35 0.11 4.80
C VAL A 33 4.13 -0.29 3.33
N GLY A 34 5.21 -0.52 2.56
CA GLY A 34 5.11 -0.81 1.12
C GLY A 34 4.67 0.45 0.37
N GLY A 35 5.63 1.26 -0.06
CA GLY A 35 5.46 2.64 -0.56
C GLY A 35 4.55 2.86 -1.77
N GLY A 36 3.87 1.83 -2.29
CA GLY A 36 2.96 1.93 -3.43
C GLY A 36 1.86 2.96 -3.25
N PHE A 37 1.33 3.14 -2.04
CA PHE A 37 0.24 4.10 -1.80
C PHE A 37 0.57 5.56 -2.14
N LEU A 38 1.84 5.91 -2.28
CA LEU A 38 2.28 7.24 -2.71
C LEU A 38 2.73 7.25 -4.15
N MET A 39 3.17 6.10 -4.67
CA MET A 39 3.71 6.02 -6.01
C MET A 39 2.62 6.28 -7.05
N THR A 40 1.44 5.66 -6.93
CA THR A 40 0.35 5.85 -7.89
C THR A 40 -0.05 7.31 -8.00
N PRO A 41 -0.36 8.02 -6.89
CA PRO A 41 -0.72 9.43 -6.98
C PRO A 41 0.40 10.27 -7.59
N LEU A 42 1.67 10.03 -7.23
CA LEU A 42 2.78 10.78 -7.81
C LEU A 42 2.95 10.52 -9.31
N LEU A 43 2.76 9.27 -9.78
CA LEU A 43 2.77 8.94 -11.21
C LEU A 43 1.62 9.63 -11.93
N ILE A 44 0.42 9.64 -11.34
CA ILE A 44 -0.73 10.36 -11.88
C ILE A 44 -0.44 11.87 -11.96
N PHE A 45 0.27 12.44 -10.98
CA PHE A 45 0.57 13.88 -10.97
C PHE A 45 1.55 14.31 -12.05
N ILE A 46 2.44 13.43 -12.48
CA ILE A 46 3.35 13.68 -13.61
C ILE A 46 2.72 13.33 -14.96
N GLY A 47 1.44 12.94 -14.99
CA GLY A 47 0.67 12.69 -16.21
C GLY A 47 0.59 11.24 -16.65
N VAL A 48 1.12 10.27 -15.89
CA VAL A 48 0.97 8.85 -16.23
C VAL A 48 -0.49 8.42 -16.05
N PRO A 49 -1.11 7.75 -17.04
CA PRO A 49 -2.49 7.25 -16.92
C PRO A 49 -2.66 6.38 -15.67
N ALA A 50 -3.76 6.53 -14.91
CA ALA A 50 -3.89 5.86 -13.63
C ALA A 50 -3.84 4.34 -13.76
N ALA A 51 -4.39 3.82 -14.86
CA ALA A 51 -4.34 2.39 -15.16
C ALA A 51 -2.90 1.87 -15.29
N VAL A 52 -2.02 2.63 -15.96
CA VAL A 52 -0.60 2.29 -16.13
C VAL A 52 0.16 2.47 -14.83
N ALA A 53 -0.13 3.53 -14.07
CA ALA A 53 0.46 3.77 -12.76
C ALA A 53 0.21 2.60 -11.79
N VAL A 54 -1.05 2.16 -11.67
CA VAL A 54 -1.46 1.04 -10.80
C VAL A 54 -0.79 -0.28 -11.21
N GLY A 55 -0.78 -0.59 -12.51
CA GLY A 55 -0.18 -1.85 -12.97
C GLY A 55 1.33 -1.89 -12.84
N THR A 56 1.98 -0.76 -13.13
CA THR A 56 3.44 -0.71 -13.18
C THR A 56 4.07 -0.67 -11.79
N GLU A 57 3.47 0.05 -10.85
CA GLU A 57 4.04 0.20 -9.50
C GLU A 57 4.00 -1.09 -8.68
N ALA A 58 3.07 -2.01 -8.96
CA ALA A 58 2.96 -3.28 -8.26
C ALA A 58 4.32 -4.03 -8.26
N ASN A 59 5.09 -3.90 -9.35
CA ASN A 59 6.44 -4.45 -9.48
C ASN A 59 7.45 -3.84 -8.50
N GLN A 60 7.41 -2.52 -8.35
CA GLN A 60 8.26 -1.79 -7.40
C GLN A 60 7.97 -2.25 -5.96
N ILE A 61 6.70 -2.50 -5.65
CA ILE A 61 6.28 -2.94 -4.32
C ILE A 61 6.79 -4.35 -4.04
N VAL A 62 6.74 -5.26 -5.01
CA VAL A 62 7.33 -6.61 -4.87
C VAL A 62 8.80 -6.49 -4.48
N ALA A 63 9.59 -5.72 -5.23
CA ALA A 63 11.03 -5.62 -5.00
C ALA A 63 11.38 -5.02 -3.62
N SER A 64 10.72 -3.92 -3.24
CA SER A 64 10.94 -3.31 -1.92
C SER A 64 10.44 -4.19 -0.77
N SER A 65 9.35 -4.94 -0.98
CA SER A 65 8.80 -5.85 0.03
C SER A 65 9.67 -7.08 0.23
N VAL A 66 10.25 -7.67 -0.83
CA VAL A 66 11.21 -8.78 -0.72
C VAL A 66 12.40 -8.38 0.17
N SER A 67 12.99 -7.22 -0.11
CA SER A 67 14.09 -6.67 0.70
C SER A 67 13.68 -6.49 2.17
N GLY A 68 12.49 -5.92 2.41
CA GLY A 68 11.94 -5.71 3.74
C GLY A 68 11.66 -7.00 4.50
N VAL A 69 11.03 -8.00 3.87
CA VAL A 69 10.73 -9.30 4.49
C VAL A 69 12.00 -9.99 4.92
N ILE A 70 13.04 -10.01 4.09
CA ILE A 70 14.33 -10.64 4.45
C ILE A 70 14.90 -10.01 5.73
N ALA A 71 14.87 -8.68 5.83
CA ALA A 71 15.34 -7.97 7.03
C ALA A 71 14.51 -8.28 8.28
N HIS A 72 13.18 -8.39 8.15
CA HIS A 72 12.30 -8.73 9.27
C HIS A 72 12.33 -10.22 9.65
N TRP A 73 12.55 -11.10 8.67
CA TRP A 73 12.66 -12.53 8.87
C TRP A 73 13.92 -12.87 9.67
N ARG A 74 15.06 -12.26 9.34
CA ARG A 74 16.31 -12.39 10.14
C ARG A 74 16.14 -11.98 11.60
N ARG A 75 15.17 -11.10 11.91
CA ARG A 75 14.84 -10.65 13.27
C ARG A 75 13.76 -11.50 13.96
N GLY A 76 13.25 -12.55 13.32
CA GLY A 76 12.20 -13.41 13.87
C GLY A 76 10.81 -12.75 13.96
N ASN A 77 10.59 -11.67 13.21
CA ASN A 77 9.41 -10.81 13.26
C ASN A 77 8.36 -11.12 12.17
N VAL A 78 8.40 -12.31 11.58
CA VAL A 78 7.45 -12.73 10.53
C VAL A 78 6.64 -13.92 11.05
N ASP A 79 5.31 -13.79 11.11
CA ASP A 79 4.42 -14.92 11.39
C ASP A 79 3.92 -15.51 10.06
N PHE A 80 4.63 -16.50 9.53
CA PHE A 80 4.29 -17.14 8.25
C PHE A 80 2.92 -17.83 8.26
N LYS A 81 2.44 -18.30 9.41
CA LYS A 81 1.13 -18.93 9.52
C LYS A 81 0.02 -17.89 9.38
N MET A 82 0.17 -16.78 10.07
CA MET A 82 -0.70 -15.60 9.95
C MET A 82 -0.69 -15.05 8.53
N GLY A 83 0.52 -14.88 7.97
CA GLY A 83 0.75 -14.44 6.61
C GLY A 83 0.11 -15.37 5.58
N GLY A 84 0.16 -16.69 5.78
CA GLY A 84 -0.48 -17.67 4.90
C GLY A 84 -2.00 -17.53 4.84
N VAL A 85 -2.68 -17.33 5.98
CA VAL A 85 -4.13 -17.13 6.00
C VAL A 85 -4.52 -15.81 5.32
N LEU A 86 -3.77 -14.73 5.60
CA LEU A 86 -3.96 -13.44 4.93
C LEU A 86 -3.70 -13.53 3.42
N LEU A 87 -2.72 -14.33 3.01
CA LEU A 87 -2.35 -14.56 1.62
C LEU A 87 -3.45 -15.28 0.86
N VAL A 88 -4.07 -16.33 1.43
CA VAL A 88 -5.21 -17.01 0.78
C VAL A 88 -6.36 -16.03 0.51
N GLY A 89 -6.72 -15.23 1.53
CA GLY A 89 -7.73 -14.19 1.36
C GLY A 89 -7.31 -13.16 0.31
N GLY A 90 -6.08 -12.64 0.40
CA GLY A 90 -5.55 -11.63 -0.49
C GLY A 90 -5.37 -12.09 -1.93
N PHE A 91 -5.09 -13.37 -2.18
CA PHE A 91 -5.01 -13.95 -3.51
C PHE A 91 -6.40 -13.94 -4.17
N LEU A 92 -7.42 -14.45 -3.47
CA LEU A 92 -8.81 -14.41 -3.95
C LEU A 92 -9.29 -12.96 -4.16
N GLY A 93 -9.01 -12.09 -3.18
CA GLY A 93 -9.38 -10.68 -3.24
C GLY A 93 -8.71 -9.93 -4.38
N SER A 94 -7.40 -10.14 -4.60
CA SER A 94 -6.69 -9.49 -5.71
C SER A 94 -7.16 -9.98 -7.07
N SER A 95 -7.47 -11.27 -7.23
CA SER A 95 -8.05 -11.78 -8.48
C SER A 95 -9.40 -11.13 -8.81
N ILE A 96 -10.29 -11.02 -7.82
CA ILE A 96 -11.57 -10.30 -7.98
C ILE A 96 -11.34 -8.81 -8.22
N GLY A 97 -10.37 -8.21 -7.53
CA GLY A 97 -10.02 -6.80 -7.68
C GLY A 97 -9.49 -6.47 -9.08
N VAL A 98 -8.68 -7.36 -9.70
CA VAL A 98 -8.23 -7.18 -11.08
C VAL A 98 -9.38 -7.34 -12.07
N TRP A 99 -10.31 -8.27 -11.81
CA TRP A 99 -11.51 -8.37 -12.63
C TRP A 99 -12.39 -7.10 -12.54
N ALA A 100 -12.58 -6.57 -11.33
CA ALA A 100 -13.27 -5.30 -11.11
C ALA A 100 -12.53 -4.12 -11.76
N PHE A 101 -11.19 -4.11 -11.70
CA PHE A 101 -10.36 -3.11 -12.37
C PHE A 101 -10.57 -3.16 -13.89
N ALA A 102 -10.55 -4.35 -14.50
CA ALA A 102 -10.79 -4.54 -15.92
C ALA A 102 -12.19 -4.05 -16.31
N ALA A 103 -13.23 -4.39 -15.53
CA ALA A 103 -14.60 -3.91 -15.75
C ALA A 103 -14.68 -2.38 -15.68
N LEU A 104 -14.15 -1.75 -14.64
CA LEU A 104 -14.12 -0.28 -14.49
C LEU A 104 -13.37 0.40 -15.63
N ARG A 105 -12.31 -0.23 -16.14
CA ARG A 105 -11.56 0.27 -17.28
C ARG A 105 -12.36 0.19 -18.57
N THR A 106 -13.08 -0.90 -18.83
CA THR A 106 -13.95 -1.01 -20.03
C THR A 106 -15.05 0.05 -20.05
N HIS A 107 -15.52 0.49 -18.87
CA HIS A 107 -16.50 1.57 -18.74
C HIS A 107 -15.87 2.98 -18.75
N GLY A 108 -14.55 3.10 -18.85
CA GLY A 108 -13.83 4.39 -18.81
C GLY A 108 -13.88 5.10 -17.46
N GLN A 109 -14.31 4.44 -16.38
CA GLN A 109 -14.49 5.02 -15.05
C GLN A 109 -13.32 4.77 -14.09
N ILE A 110 -12.26 4.11 -14.58
CA ILE A 110 -11.16 3.65 -13.73
C ILE A 110 -10.42 4.82 -13.04
N ASP A 111 -10.15 5.91 -13.76
CA ASP A 111 -9.44 7.06 -13.20
C ASP A 111 -10.23 7.70 -12.05
N LEU A 112 -11.54 7.87 -12.23
CA LEU A 112 -12.44 8.40 -11.21
C LEU A 112 -12.52 7.46 -10.00
N ALA A 113 -12.68 6.15 -10.25
CA ALA A 113 -12.77 5.14 -9.21
C ALA A 113 -11.50 5.10 -8.34
N ILE A 114 -10.32 5.12 -8.97
CA ILE A 114 -9.03 5.16 -8.28
C ILE A 114 -8.92 6.44 -7.43
N LYS A 115 -9.21 7.61 -8.00
CA LYS A 115 -9.14 8.89 -7.25
C LYS A 115 -10.08 8.91 -6.05
N LEU A 116 -11.33 8.47 -6.22
CA LEU A 116 -12.32 8.39 -5.14
C LEU A 116 -11.87 7.42 -4.04
N LEU A 117 -11.42 6.22 -4.41
CA LEU A 117 -10.88 5.25 -3.46
C LEU A 117 -9.70 5.84 -2.70
N TYR A 118 -8.76 6.50 -3.39
CA TYR A 118 -7.65 7.17 -2.74
C TYR A 118 -8.10 8.24 -1.75
N VAL A 119 -8.99 9.15 -2.14
CA VAL A 119 -9.49 10.21 -1.26
C VAL A 119 -10.19 9.63 -0.03
N VAL A 120 -11.03 8.61 -0.20
CA VAL A 120 -11.74 7.97 0.92
C VAL A 120 -10.77 7.22 1.82
N PHE A 121 -9.89 6.36 1.29
CA PHE A 121 -9.00 5.52 2.09
C PHE A 121 -7.82 6.29 2.70
N LEU A 122 -7.11 7.12 1.93
CA LEU A 122 -6.04 7.96 2.50
C LEU A 122 -6.62 9.03 3.43
N GLY A 123 -7.79 9.60 3.13
CA GLY A 123 -8.44 10.57 4.00
C GLY A 123 -8.83 9.97 5.34
N THR A 124 -9.50 8.81 5.33
CA THR A 124 -9.90 8.13 6.57
C THR A 124 -8.69 7.64 7.37
N ILE A 125 -7.76 6.90 6.76
CA ILE A 125 -6.59 6.36 7.47
C ILE A 125 -5.65 7.49 7.89
N GLY A 126 -5.39 8.47 7.02
CA GLY A 126 -4.58 9.64 7.31
C GLY A 126 -5.12 10.46 8.48
N ALA A 127 -6.43 10.74 8.50
CA ALA A 127 -7.07 11.45 9.61
C ALA A 127 -7.01 10.64 10.92
N LEU A 128 -7.25 9.33 10.87
CA LEU A 128 -7.14 8.46 12.05
C LEU A 128 -5.71 8.47 12.60
N MET A 129 -4.71 8.28 11.74
CA MET A 129 -3.29 8.29 12.13
C MET A 129 -2.83 9.65 12.66
N LEU A 130 -3.27 10.75 12.03
CA LEU A 130 -2.96 12.11 12.50
C LEU A 130 -3.58 12.37 13.87
N SER A 131 -4.85 11.99 14.05
CA SER A 131 -5.55 12.17 15.32
C SER A 131 -4.91 11.37 16.46
N GLU A 132 -4.37 10.18 16.17
CA GLU A 132 -3.68 9.36 17.16
C GLU A 132 -2.29 9.92 17.48
N SER A 133 -1.53 10.35 16.46
CA SER A 133 -0.23 10.98 16.63
C SER A 133 -0.32 12.27 17.45
N LEU A 134 -1.30 13.14 17.16
CA LEU A 134 -1.55 14.36 17.94
C LEU A 134 -1.94 14.03 19.38
N ARG A 135 -2.83 13.06 19.60
CA ARG A 135 -3.21 12.61 20.94
C ARG A 135 -2.02 12.04 21.73
N ALA A 136 -1.14 11.29 21.08
CA ALA A 136 0.08 10.76 21.71
C ALA A 136 1.03 11.89 22.15
N ILE A 137 1.30 12.86 21.27
CA ILE A 137 2.15 14.02 21.57
C ILE A 137 1.56 14.85 22.73
N LEU A 138 0.25 15.11 22.71
CA LEU A 138 -0.44 15.86 23.76
C LEU A 138 -0.42 15.14 25.12
N ARG A 139 -0.55 13.80 25.14
CA ARG A 139 -0.46 12.99 26.37
C ARG A 139 0.96 12.96 26.93
N SER A 140 1.97 12.85 26.07
CA SER A 140 3.38 12.92 26.45
C SER A 140 3.73 14.25 27.13
N ARG A 141 3.18 15.37 26.64
CA ARG A 141 3.34 16.69 27.28
C ARG A 141 2.62 16.81 28.64
N ARG A 142 1.52 16.11 28.86
CA ARG A 142 0.73 16.21 30.10
C ARG A 142 1.16 15.22 31.21
N LYS A 143 2.16 14.35 31.00
CA LYS A 143 2.54 13.26 31.94
C LYS A 143 1.34 12.45 32.46
N LEU A 144 0.27 12.31 31.68
CA LEU A 144 -0.86 11.48 32.10
C LEU A 144 -0.46 9.99 32.03
N PRO A 145 -0.74 9.18 33.06
CA PRO A 145 -0.51 7.74 32.99
C PRO A 145 -1.33 7.14 31.84
N PRO A 146 -0.79 6.15 31.11
CA PRO A 146 -1.49 5.52 30.01
C PRO A 146 -2.70 4.75 30.54
N ARG A 147 -3.90 5.35 30.48
CA ARG A 147 -5.17 4.61 30.58
C ARG A 147 -5.58 4.17 29.18
N GLY A 148 -5.18 2.96 28.81
CA GLY A 148 -5.72 2.22 27.69
C GLY A 148 -5.96 0.79 28.13
N LYS A 149 -7.23 0.36 28.20
CA LYS A 149 -7.56 -1.05 28.44
C LYS A 149 -6.96 -1.86 27.29
N LEU A 150 -6.01 -2.73 27.61
CA LEU A 150 -5.21 -3.46 26.60
C LEU A 150 -6.04 -4.49 25.81
N HIS A 151 -7.21 -4.90 26.29
CA HIS A 151 -8.09 -5.84 25.59
C HIS A 151 -9.53 -5.34 25.64
N GLN A 152 -10.05 -4.88 24.51
CA GLN A 152 -11.49 -4.97 24.26
C GLN A 152 -11.71 -6.35 23.64
N HIS A 153 -12.48 -7.19 24.32
CA HIS A 153 -13.01 -8.42 23.74
C HIS A 153 -13.94 -8.03 22.59
N THR A 154 -13.39 -7.88 21.39
CA THR A 154 -14.18 -7.71 20.18
C THR A 154 -15.01 -8.97 20.03
N TRP A 155 -16.33 -8.80 19.86
CA TRP A 155 -17.34 -9.84 19.69
C TRP A 155 -17.00 -10.89 18.60
N LEU A 156 -15.98 -10.65 17.78
CA LEU A 156 -15.50 -11.55 16.73
C LEU A 156 -14.77 -12.82 17.21
N HIS A 157 -14.48 -13.00 18.50
CA HIS A 157 -13.86 -14.25 19.00
C HIS A 157 -14.78 -15.48 19.01
N GLY A 158 -16.06 -15.33 18.64
CA GLY A 158 -17.06 -16.40 18.58
C GLY A 158 -17.08 -17.23 17.29
N LEU A 159 -16.31 -16.85 16.26
CA LEU A 159 -16.35 -17.53 14.96
C LEU A 159 -15.68 -18.92 14.99
N PRO A 160 -16.17 -19.89 14.19
CA PRO A 160 -15.57 -21.23 14.05
C PRO A 160 -14.13 -21.15 13.47
N LEU A 161 -13.34 -22.22 13.60
CA LEU A 161 -11.91 -22.29 13.17
C LEU A 161 -10.94 -21.36 13.92
N LYS A 162 -10.89 -21.47 15.26
CA LYS A 162 -9.87 -20.77 16.06
C LYS A 162 -8.48 -21.35 15.81
N MET A 163 -7.57 -20.51 15.33
CA MET A 163 -6.16 -20.88 15.15
C MET A 163 -5.29 -20.12 16.13
N ARG A 164 -4.27 -20.81 16.66
CA ARG A 164 -3.23 -20.17 17.47
C ARG A 164 -2.09 -19.69 16.55
N PHE A 165 -1.81 -18.39 16.60
CA PHE A 165 -0.71 -17.72 15.92
C PHE A 165 0.37 -17.43 16.97
N ARG A 166 1.40 -18.29 17.01
CA ARG A 166 2.39 -18.30 18.10
C ARG A 166 3.28 -17.05 18.12
N ARG A 167 3.69 -16.55 16.95
CA ARG A 167 4.58 -15.38 16.84
C ARG A 167 3.80 -14.09 17.07
N SER A 168 2.57 -14.03 16.57
CA SER A 168 1.66 -12.90 16.79
C SER A 168 1.00 -12.87 18.19
N LYS A 169 1.15 -13.93 18.99
CA LYS A 169 0.52 -14.10 20.31
C LYS A 169 -1.00 -14.00 20.30
N LEU A 170 -1.64 -14.41 19.19
CA LEU A 170 -3.09 -14.33 19.00
C LEU A 170 -3.75 -15.71 18.96
N TYR A 171 -4.97 -15.76 19.49
CA TYR A 171 -5.90 -16.87 19.34
C TYR A 171 -7.23 -16.34 18.79
N ILE A 172 -7.32 -16.31 17.46
CA ILE A 172 -8.45 -15.73 16.72
C ILE A 172 -8.93 -16.72 15.65
N SER A 173 -10.16 -16.54 15.18
CA SER A 173 -10.67 -17.30 14.04
C SER A 173 -9.88 -16.97 12.77
N ALA A 174 -9.61 -17.97 11.93
CA ALA A 174 -8.95 -17.79 10.65
C ALA A 174 -9.77 -16.94 9.65
N PHE A 175 -11.10 -16.85 9.83
CA PHE A 175 -11.96 -16.07 8.95
C PHE A 175 -11.68 -14.56 8.99
N LEU A 176 -11.33 -14.02 10.16
CA LEU A 176 -11.10 -12.59 10.30
C LEU A 176 -9.84 -12.16 9.52
N PRO A 177 -8.68 -12.80 9.68
CA PRO A 177 -7.53 -12.54 8.81
C PRO A 177 -7.77 -12.81 7.33
N LEU A 178 -8.49 -13.89 7.01
CA LEU A 178 -8.81 -14.21 5.61
C LEU A 178 -9.65 -13.08 4.99
N GLY A 179 -10.66 -12.59 5.71
CA GLY A 179 -11.49 -11.47 5.28
C GLY A 179 -10.68 -10.18 5.12
N ILE A 180 -9.82 -9.84 6.08
CA ILE A 180 -8.92 -8.67 5.96
C ILE A 180 -8.03 -8.82 4.73
N GLY A 181 -7.41 -9.98 4.54
CA GLY A 181 -6.60 -10.28 3.36
C GLY A 181 -7.39 -10.08 2.08
N PHE A 182 -8.62 -10.59 2.01
CA PHE A 182 -9.52 -10.45 0.87
C PHE A 182 -9.82 -8.99 0.51
N PHE A 183 -10.30 -8.19 1.47
CA PHE A 183 -10.59 -6.77 1.22
C PHE A 183 -9.33 -5.98 0.85
N VAL A 184 -8.22 -6.21 1.54
CA VAL A 184 -6.94 -5.58 1.21
C VAL A 184 -6.47 -6.00 -0.19
N GLY A 185 -6.67 -7.25 -0.59
CA GLY A 185 -6.34 -7.74 -1.93
C GLY A 185 -7.13 -7.02 -3.03
N ILE A 186 -8.44 -6.82 -2.84
CA ILE A 186 -9.27 -6.05 -3.77
C ILE A 186 -8.74 -4.61 -3.90
N LEU A 187 -8.51 -3.95 -2.78
CA LEU A 187 -8.03 -2.56 -2.76
C LEU A 187 -6.63 -2.43 -3.34
N ALA A 188 -5.75 -3.40 -3.08
CA ALA A 188 -4.40 -3.43 -3.64
C ALA A 188 -4.43 -3.59 -5.16
N ALA A 189 -5.34 -4.39 -5.70
CA ALA A 189 -5.52 -4.55 -7.14
C ALA A 189 -6.09 -3.28 -7.82
N LEU A 190 -7.07 -2.63 -7.17
CA LEU A 190 -7.71 -1.43 -7.72
C LEU A 190 -6.82 -0.19 -7.64
N MET A 191 -6.18 0.02 -6.49
CA MET A 191 -5.44 1.26 -6.19
C MET A 191 -3.94 1.13 -6.43
N GLY A 192 -3.41 -0.09 -6.61
CA GLY A 192 -1.97 -0.35 -6.76
C GLY A 192 -1.12 -0.07 -5.52
N VAL A 193 -1.76 0.27 -4.38
CA VAL A 193 -1.17 0.55 -3.06
C VAL A 193 -0.29 -0.60 -2.51
N GLY A 194 -0.40 -1.81 -3.05
CA GLY A 194 0.26 -3.00 -2.52
C GLY A 194 -0.19 -3.38 -1.11
N GLY A 195 -1.34 -2.87 -0.65
CA GLY A 195 -2.05 -3.29 0.55
C GLY A 195 -1.41 -2.90 1.88
N GLY A 196 -0.10 -2.65 1.98
CA GLY A 196 0.59 -2.49 3.25
C GLY A 196 0.13 -1.30 4.10
N PHE A 197 -0.21 -0.16 3.46
CA PHE A 197 -0.77 1.01 4.13
C PHE A 197 -2.11 0.75 4.82
N ILE A 198 -2.92 -0.15 4.27
CA ILE A 198 -4.21 -0.53 4.83
C ILE A 198 -4.05 -1.71 5.80
N MET A 199 -3.18 -2.65 5.43
CA MET A 199 -2.94 -3.89 6.15
C MET A 199 -2.30 -3.65 7.51
N VAL A 200 -1.32 -2.74 7.61
CA VAL A 200 -0.63 -2.47 8.88
C VAL A 200 -1.61 -1.95 9.96
N PRO A 201 -2.41 -0.90 9.71
CA PRO A 201 -3.48 -0.49 10.62
C PRO A 201 -4.51 -1.59 10.90
N ALA A 202 -4.97 -2.32 9.88
CA ALA A 202 -5.94 -3.39 10.06
C ALA A 202 -5.42 -4.47 11.02
N MET A 203 -4.17 -4.89 10.88
CA MET A 203 -3.58 -5.89 11.76
C MET A 203 -3.30 -5.36 13.17
N ILE A 204 -2.99 -4.07 13.33
CA ILE A 204 -2.78 -3.47 14.66
C ILE A 204 -4.12 -3.29 15.37
N TYR A 205 -5.11 -2.66 14.74
CA TYR A 205 -6.35 -2.25 15.41
C TYR A 205 -7.43 -3.32 15.39
N LEU A 206 -7.57 -4.09 14.30
CA LEU A 206 -8.62 -5.13 14.20
C LEU A 206 -8.14 -6.47 14.76
N LEU A 207 -6.90 -6.87 14.45
CA LEU A 207 -6.35 -8.14 14.95
C LEU A 207 -5.64 -8.01 16.30
N GLY A 208 -5.18 -6.81 16.68
CA GLY A 208 -4.43 -6.61 17.93
C GLY A 208 -3.00 -7.15 17.87
N MET A 209 -2.41 -7.27 16.69
CA MET A 209 -1.05 -7.79 16.55
C MET A 209 0.01 -6.77 17.03
N PRO A 210 1.10 -7.24 17.68
CA PRO A 210 2.20 -6.38 18.06
C PRO A 210 2.90 -5.81 16.81
N THR A 211 3.15 -4.49 16.83
CA THR A 211 3.67 -3.73 15.69
C THR A 211 4.96 -4.30 15.09
N SER A 212 5.82 -4.89 15.91
CA SER A 212 7.07 -5.53 15.47
C SER A 212 6.84 -6.71 14.52
N VAL A 213 5.79 -7.50 14.75
CA VAL A 213 5.43 -8.68 13.94
C VAL A 213 4.54 -8.30 12.76
N VAL A 214 3.72 -7.26 12.92
CA VAL A 214 2.84 -6.73 11.86
C VAL A 214 3.62 -6.38 10.61
N VAL A 215 4.69 -5.58 10.74
CA VAL A 215 5.46 -5.09 9.59
C VAL A 215 6.08 -6.25 8.79
N GLY A 216 6.63 -7.26 9.46
CA GLY A 216 7.20 -8.42 8.77
C GLY A 216 6.13 -9.28 8.08
N THR A 217 4.99 -9.46 8.75
CA THR A 217 3.89 -10.31 8.27
C THR A 217 3.11 -9.66 7.12
N SER A 218 2.91 -8.33 7.14
CA SER A 218 2.36 -7.58 6.00
C SER A 218 3.26 -7.73 4.80
N LEU A 219 4.55 -7.39 4.92
CA LEU A 219 5.48 -7.42 3.78
C LEU A 219 5.53 -8.82 3.13
N PHE A 220 5.45 -9.90 3.92
CA PHE A 220 5.38 -11.26 3.39
C PHE A 220 4.15 -11.46 2.50
N GLN A 221 2.97 -11.11 3.01
CA GLN A 221 1.73 -11.24 2.25
C GLN A 221 1.69 -10.30 1.03
N ILE A 222 2.22 -9.08 1.17
CA ILE A 222 2.27 -8.08 0.09
C ILE A 222 3.01 -8.63 -1.12
N ILE A 223 4.19 -9.26 -0.94
CA ILE A 223 4.98 -9.84 -2.05
C ILE A 223 4.12 -10.70 -2.97
N PHE A 224 3.36 -11.64 -2.40
CA PHE A 224 2.58 -12.59 -3.19
C PHE A 224 1.32 -11.97 -3.77
N VAL A 225 0.64 -11.11 -3.01
CA VAL A 225 -0.56 -10.42 -3.51
C VAL A 225 -0.21 -9.46 -4.64
N THR A 226 0.84 -8.66 -4.51
CA THR A 226 1.26 -7.74 -5.58
C THR A 226 1.85 -8.49 -6.76
N ALA A 227 2.58 -9.59 -6.55
CA ALA A 227 3.00 -10.45 -7.66
C ALA A 227 1.80 -11.02 -8.44
N ASN A 228 0.74 -11.45 -7.74
CA ASN A 228 -0.50 -11.89 -8.37
C ASN A 228 -1.18 -10.75 -9.15
N VAL A 229 -1.30 -9.57 -8.53
CA VAL A 229 -1.86 -8.37 -9.19
C VAL A 229 -1.07 -8.02 -10.45
N THR A 230 0.26 -7.94 -10.37
CA THR A 230 1.13 -7.69 -11.53
C THR A 230 0.83 -8.68 -12.63
N LEU A 231 0.88 -9.99 -12.32
CA LEU A 231 0.71 -11.03 -13.33
C LEU A 231 -0.66 -10.93 -14.00
N LEU A 232 -1.72 -10.77 -13.20
CA LEU A 232 -3.08 -10.67 -13.71
C LEU A 232 -3.32 -9.38 -14.49
N GLN A 233 -2.73 -8.25 -14.09
CA GLN A 233 -2.84 -6.99 -14.85
C GLN A 233 -1.97 -7.00 -16.11
N ALA A 234 -0.80 -7.65 -16.07
CA ALA A 234 0.02 -7.84 -17.25
C ALA A 234 -0.73 -8.68 -18.29
N ILE A 235 -1.38 -9.78 -17.90
CA ILE A 235 -2.09 -10.67 -18.82
C ILE A 235 -3.43 -10.07 -19.26
N ASN A 236 -4.28 -9.66 -18.33
CA ASN A 236 -5.67 -9.30 -18.63
C ASN A 236 -5.84 -7.84 -19.04
N THR A 237 -5.03 -6.92 -18.51
CA THR A 237 -5.17 -5.50 -18.79
C THR A 237 -4.02 -4.90 -19.58
N GLN A 238 -2.88 -5.58 -19.73
CA GLN A 238 -1.73 -5.05 -20.49
C GLN A 238 -1.33 -3.62 -20.03
N THR A 239 -1.51 -3.31 -18.75
CA THR A 239 -1.26 -1.97 -18.17
C THR A 239 0.14 -1.82 -17.59
N VAL A 240 0.95 -2.87 -17.64
CA VAL A 240 2.26 -2.92 -16.96
C VAL A 240 3.35 -2.44 -17.90
N ASP A 241 3.80 -1.20 -17.73
CA ASP A 241 4.90 -0.65 -18.51
C ASP A 241 6.24 -1.16 -17.96
N VAL A 242 6.90 -2.05 -18.70
CA VAL A 242 8.13 -2.71 -18.25
C VAL A 242 9.29 -1.72 -18.08
N VAL A 243 9.36 -0.68 -18.93
CA VAL A 243 10.43 0.33 -18.85
C VAL A 243 10.28 1.14 -17.58
N LEU A 244 9.07 1.64 -17.32
CA LEU A 244 8.76 2.35 -16.08
C LEU A 244 8.96 1.44 -14.85
N ALA A 245 8.53 0.17 -14.92
CA ALA A 245 8.69 -0.79 -13.83
C ALA A 245 10.16 -0.97 -13.41
N ILE A 246 11.06 -1.16 -14.38
CA ILE A 246 12.48 -1.40 -14.11
C ILE A 246 13.13 -0.16 -13.48
N LEU A 247 12.85 1.03 -14.03
CA LEU A 247 13.39 2.29 -13.50
C LEU A 247 12.94 2.55 -12.06
N LEU A 248 11.65 2.32 -11.78
CA LEU A 248 11.10 2.42 -10.43
C LEU A 248 11.70 1.40 -9.48
N LEU A 249 11.89 0.16 -9.95
CA LEU A 249 12.47 -0.93 -9.18
C LEU A 249 13.90 -0.58 -8.74
N ILE A 250 14.75 -0.13 -9.67
CA ILE A 250 16.15 0.23 -9.37
C ILE A 250 16.21 1.32 -8.30
N GLY A 251 15.47 2.42 -8.50
CA GLY A 251 15.39 3.49 -7.51
C GLY A 251 14.90 2.97 -6.17
N ALA A 252 13.78 2.23 -6.17
CA ALA A 252 13.12 1.79 -4.95
C ALA A 252 13.94 0.80 -4.11
N VAL A 253 14.70 -0.10 -4.74
CA VAL A 253 15.58 -1.02 -4.03
C VAL A 253 16.67 -0.24 -3.29
N ILE A 254 17.32 0.71 -3.96
CA ILE A 254 18.36 1.56 -3.36
C ILE A 254 17.76 2.38 -2.22
N GLY A 255 16.63 3.04 -2.49
CA GLY A 255 15.89 3.82 -1.49
C GLY A 255 15.52 2.99 -0.27
N ALA A 256 14.91 1.81 -0.45
CA ALA A 256 14.43 0.96 0.64
C ALA A 256 15.56 0.45 1.53
N GLN A 257 16.72 0.12 0.96
CA GLN A 257 17.89 -0.27 1.74
C GLN A 257 18.38 0.87 2.64
N ILE A 258 18.39 2.11 2.13
CA ILE A 258 18.76 3.28 2.92
C ILE A 258 17.68 3.54 3.98
N GLY A 259 16.40 3.58 3.60
CA GLY A 259 15.28 3.83 4.49
C GLY A 259 15.19 2.87 5.67
N THR A 260 15.40 1.58 5.42
CA THR A 260 15.42 0.55 6.49
C THR A 260 16.57 0.70 7.47
N ARG A 261 17.72 1.26 7.05
CA ARG A 261 18.81 1.59 7.98
C ARG A 261 18.48 2.81 8.83
N PHE A 262 17.78 3.80 8.27
CA PHE A 262 17.36 5.00 8.99
C PHE A 262 16.17 4.78 9.92
N SER A 263 15.33 3.76 9.67
CA SER A 263 14.14 3.48 10.48
C SER A 263 14.47 3.18 11.95
N GLY A 264 15.65 2.60 12.23
CA GLY A 264 16.12 2.35 13.59
C GLY A 264 16.50 3.60 14.39
N ARG A 265 16.61 4.79 13.76
CA ARG A 265 16.98 6.05 14.43
C ARG A 265 15.78 6.89 14.85
N LEU A 266 14.58 6.61 14.35
CA LEU A 266 13.37 7.38 14.61
C LEU A 266 12.47 6.68 15.63
N LYS A 267 11.85 7.45 16.52
CA LYS A 267 10.84 6.91 17.44
C LYS A 267 9.59 6.56 16.63
N GLY A 268 8.91 5.47 17.00
CA GLY A 268 7.69 5.01 16.31
C GLY A 268 6.59 6.07 16.22
N GLU A 269 6.53 7.00 17.18
CA GLU A 269 5.62 8.15 17.18
C GLU A 269 5.94 9.14 16.05
N GLN A 270 7.23 9.45 15.83
CA GLN A 270 7.68 10.37 14.78
C GLN A 270 7.43 9.79 13.39
N LEU A 271 7.71 8.48 13.22
CA LEU A 271 7.42 7.76 11.99
C LEU A 271 5.94 7.82 11.63
N ARG A 272 5.06 7.59 12.61
CA ARG A 272 3.61 7.64 12.41
C ARG A 272 3.13 9.05 12.05
N GLY A 273 3.65 10.07 12.72
CA GLY A 273 3.31 11.47 12.44
C GLY A 273 3.74 11.93 11.04
N LEU A 274 4.97 11.60 10.62
CA LEU A 274 5.47 11.99 9.29
C LEU A 274 4.69 11.29 8.17
N LEU A 275 4.37 10.01 8.36
CA LEU A 275 3.52 9.25 7.45
C LEU A 275 2.11 9.86 7.35
N ALA A 276 1.49 10.19 8.48
CA ALA A 276 0.16 10.80 8.51
C ALA A 276 0.11 12.15 7.78
N LEU A 277 1.11 13.01 8.00
CA LEU A 277 1.21 14.31 7.33
C LEU A 277 1.29 14.13 5.81
N MET A 278 2.17 13.25 5.35
CA MET A 278 2.38 12.98 3.93
C MET A 278 1.12 12.43 3.25
N VAL A 279 0.45 11.46 3.90
CA VAL A 279 -0.83 10.90 3.43
C VAL A 279 -1.89 12.00 3.30
N MET A 280 -1.99 12.88 4.29
CA MET A 280 -2.96 13.98 4.27
C MET A 280 -2.68 14.97 3.13
N ILE A 281 -1.42 15.29 2.86
CA ILE A 281 -1.04 16.15 1.73
C ILE A 281 -1.49 15.53 0.40
N VAL A 282 -1.20 14.24 0.18
CA VAL A 282 -1.61 13.53 -1.04
C VAL A 282 -3.13 13.44 -1.15
N CYS A 283 -3.83 13.17 -0.05
CA CYS A 283 -5.29 13.12 -0.01
C CYS A 283 -5.92 14.48 -0.37
N ILE A 284 -5.41 15.58 0.20
CA ILE A 284 -5.91 16.93 -0.08
C ILE A 284 -5.70 17.26 -1.55
N LYS A 285 -4.52 16.96 -2.11
CA LYS A 285 -4.24 17.24 -3.52
C LYS A 285 -5.14 16.43 -4.47
N LEU A 286 -5.32 15.13 -4.20
CA LEU A 286 -6.24 14.30 -4.99
C LEU A 286 -7.70 14.76 -4.87
N GLY A 287 -8.12 15.19 -3.69
CA GLY A 287 -9.47 15.74 -3.46
C GLY A 287 -9.66 17.06 -4.20
N PHE A 288 -8.65 17.92 -4.20
CA PHE A 288 -8.67 19.19 -4.93
C PHE A 288 -8.75 18.97 -6.45
N ASP A 289 -7.95 18.05 -6.99
CA ASP A 289 -7.99 17.67 -8.41
C ASP A 289 -9.34 17.06 -8.84
N LEU A 290 -10.16 16.61 -7.88
CA LEU A 290 -11.50 16.08 -8.15
C LEU A 290 -12.55 17.18 -8.31
N VAL A 291 -12.32 18.34 -7.70
CA VAL A 291 -13.28 19.46 -7.66
C VAL A 291 -12.91 20.54 -8.67
N VAL A 292 -11.61 20.72 -8.93
CA VAL A 292 -11.13 21.71 -9.89
C VAL A 292 -11.38 21.24 -11.32
N THR A 293 -11.82 22.15 -12.18
CA THR A 293 -11.99 21.90 -13.61
C THR A 293 -10.66 21.46 -14.21
N PRO A 294 -10.59 20.28 -14.85
CA PRO A 294 -9.36 19.84 -15.48
C PRO A 294 -8.94 20.82 -16.58
N GLN A 295 -7.63 21.01 -16.74
CA GLN A 295 -7.09 21.90 -17.78
C GLN A 295 -7.46 21.40 -19.18
N ASP A 296 -7.57 20.08 -19.34
CA ASP A 296 -8.10 19.43 -20.53
C ASP A 296 -9.48 18.85 -20.24
N VAL A 297 -10.51 19.43 -20.86
CA VAL A 297 -11.92 19.02 -20.68
C VAL A 297 -12.18 17.62 -21.27
N PHE A 298 -11.33 17.17 -22.18
CA PHE A 298 -11.41 15.87 -22.84
C PHE A 298 -10.10 15.10 -22.64
N SER A 299 -10.18 13.88 -22.10
CA SER A 299 -9.08 12.92 -22.14
C SER A 299 -9.27 11.97 -23.31
N ILE A 300 -8.29 11.89 -24.19
CA ILE A 300 -8.26 10.89 -25.26
C ILE A 300 -7.74 9.61 -24.61
N VAL A 301 -8.63 8.71 -24.22
CA VAL A 301 -8.25 7.36 -23.81
C VAL A 301 -8.03 6.56 -25.09
N PRO A 302 -6.82 6.03 -25.36
CA PRO A 302 -6.62 5.13 -26.48
C PRO A 302 -7.58 3.94 -26.30
N ALA A 303 -8.47 3.74 -27.26
CA ALA A 303 -9.26 2.52 -27.34
C ALA A 303 -8.27 1.40 -27.68
N ILE A 304 -7.65 0.79 -26.68
CA ILE A 304 -6.84 -0.41 -26.87
C ILE A 304 -7.84 -1.49 -27.29
N GLY A 305 -7.90 -1.71 -28.60
CA GLY A 305 -8.65 -2.79 -29.22
C GLY A 305 -8.22 -4.13 -28.67
N HIS A 306 -9.19 -5.05 -28.62
CA HIS A 306 -9.04 -6.46 -28.26
C HIS A 306 -7.81 -7.14 -28.86
#